data_AF-A0A258LDD0-F1
#
_entry.id   AF-A0A258LDD0-F1
#
_cell.length_a   1.000
_cell.length_b   1.000
_cell.length_c   1.000
_cell.angle_alpha   90.00
_cell.angle_beta   90.00
_cell.angle_gamma   90.00
#
_symmetry.space_group_name_H-M   'P 1'
#
loop_
_entity.id
_entity.type
_entity.pdbx_description
1 polymer ?
#
loop_
_entity_poly.entity_id
_entity_poly.type
_entity_poly.pdbx_seq_one_letter_code
_entity_poly.pdbx_strand_id
1 'polypeptide(L)'
;PDDLQSVPTVLILDEMNRADLSKVLGEYFSLLEDRDGDVTLAGYGGEPRKVCLPRNLYLVGTMNLIDQSLENVDFALRRRFLWFFKGFSGDDFMMVCRHRWNTSPLANKINKAWERVEAEFTILGERATLVNKLIDASEHLGENYQIGHTYFCDAVAFVQTYLLATDKRRNQVLFDGRGNAIDPVRSLWRFSLQPLLKQYLAGVDSAESKAFLTKVEGVLLSGAKA
;
A
#
# COMPACT_ATOMS: atom_id res chain seq x y z
N PRO A 1 -15.34 -6.76 34.16
CA PRO A 1 -16.78 -6.64 33.83
C PRO A 1 -17.13 -7.62 32.71
N ASP A 2 -18.08 -8.52 32.96
CA ASP A 2 -18.46 -9.60 32.01
C ASP A 2 -18.95 -9.06 30.64
N ASP A 3 -19.36 -7.79 30.57
CA ASP A 3 -19.71 -7.08 29.32
C ASP A 3 -18.55 -6.91 28.32
N LEU A 4 -17.28 -7.04 28.74
CA LEU A 4 -16.13 -6.96 27.82
C LEU A 4 -15.91 -8.26 27.02
N GLN A 5 -16.46 -9.39 27.47
CA GLN A 5 -16.29 -10.68 26.76
C GLN A 5 -17.07 -10.73 25.45
N SER A 6 -18.11 -9.91 25.27
CA SER A 6 -18.88 -9.83 24.02
C SER A 6 -18.30 -8.85 23.00
N VAL A 7 -17.42 -7.92 23.41
CA VAL A 7 -16.86 -6.91 22.50
C VAL A 7 -15.66 -7.49 21.76
N PRO A 8 -15.63 -7.45 20.41
CA PRO A 8 -14.46 -7.88 19.65
C PRO A 8 -13.21 -7.08 20.07
N THR A 9 -12.18 -7.79 20.51
CA THR A 9 -10.85 -7.23 20.78
C THR A 9 -9.96 -7.51 19.58
N VAL A 10 -9.36 -6.49 18.98
CA VAL A 10 -8.49 -6.64 17.80
C VAL A 10 -7.05 -6.28 18.16
N LEU A 11 -6.14 -7.22 17.95
CA LEU A 11 -4.70 -6.99 18.01
C LEU A 11 -4.15 -6.83 16.59
N ILE A 12 -3.55 -5.67 16.32
CA ILE A 12 -2.93 -5.36 15.03
C ILE A 12 -1.42 -5.61 15.13
N LEU A 13 -0.91 -6.51 14.30
CA LEU A 13 0.51 -6.83 14.16
C LEU A 13 1.02 -6.22 12.84
N ASP A 14 1.60 -5.03 12.92
CA ASP A 14 2.13 -4.33 11.74
C ASP A 14 3.52 -4.90 11.37
N GLU A 15 3.74 -5.15 10.08
CA GLU A 15 4.95 -5.79 9.54
C GLU A 15 5.33 -7.07 10.31
N MET A 16 4.37 -7.98 10.43
CA MET A 16 4.45 -9.18 11.27
C MET A 16 5.62 -10.10 10.90
N ASN A 17 6.06 -10.01 9.66
CA ASN A 17 7.16 -10.75 9.05
C ASN A 17 8.54 -10.33 9.56
N ARG A 18 8.68 -9.15 10.17
CA ARG A 18 9.97 -8.64 10.68
C ARG A 18 10.41 -9.28 11.99
N ALA A 19 9.56 -10.12 12.57
CA ALA A 19 9.85 -10.85 13.79
C ALA A 19 9.59 -12.33 13.57
N ASP A 20 10.36 -13.18 14.27
CA ASP A 20 10.04 -14.59 14.43
C ASP A 20 8.79 -14.72 15.30
N LEU A 21 7.60 -14.70 14.67
CA LEU A 21 6.33 -14.79 15.37
C LEU A 21 6.21 -16.06 16.21
N SER A 22 6.83 -17.17 15.77
CA SER A 22 6.85 -18.43 16.52
C SER A 22 7.61 -18.27 17.83
N LYS A 23 8.75 -17.56 17.85
CA LYS A 23 9.47 -17.23 19.09
C LYS A 23 8.75 -16.20 19.95
N VAL A 24 8.17 -15.16 19.33
CA VAL A 24 7.50 -14.07 20.06
C VAL A 24 6.23 -14.58 20.76
N LEU A 25 5.44 -15.40 20.08
CA LEU A 25 4.21 -15.96 20.61
C LEU A 25 4.47 -17.25 21.41
N GLY A 26 5.53 -17.99 21.09
CA GLY A 26 5.89 -19.24 21.76
C GLY A 26 4.72 -20.22 21.76
N GLU A 27 4.40 -20.74 22.93
CA GLU A 27 3.30 -21.70 23.13
C GLU A 27 1.92 -21.11 22.83
N TYR A 28 1.73 -19.78 22.86
CA TYR A 28 0.45 -19.18 22.44
C TYR A 28 0.15 -19.39 20.96
N PHE A 29 1.17 -19.66 20.15
CA PHE A 29 1.01 -19.83 18.71
C PHE A 29 0.19 -21.08 18.36
N SER A 30 0.19 -22.11 19.23
CA SER A 30 -0.67 -23.29 19.04
C SER A 30 -2.15 -22.96 19.25
N LEU A 31 -2.48 -22.05 20.18
CA LEU A 31 -3.85 -21.64 20.47
C LEU A 31 -4.52 -20.86 19.34
N LEU A 32 -3.74 -20.31 18.40
CA LEU A 32 -4.30 -19.71 17.18
C LEU A 32 -4.96 -20.77 16.28
N GLU A 33 -4.52 -22.02 16.36
CA GLU A 33 -5.12 -23.16 15.66
C GLU A 33 -6.19 -23.82 16.54
N ASP A 34 -5.90 -24.06 17.82
CA ASP A 34 -6.85 -24.62 18.80
C ASP A 34 -7.37 -23.53 19.76
N ARG A 35 -8.44 -22.86 19.33
CA ARG A 35 -9.03 -21.72 20.03
C ARG A 35 -9.78 -22.08 21.30
N ASP A 36 -10.13 -23.35 21.49
CA ASP A 36 -10.84 -23.84 22.67
C ASP A 36 -9.92 -24.55 23.68
N GLY A 37 -8.66 -24.78 23.30
CA GLY A 37 -7.63 -25.38 24.15
C GLY A 37 -7.01 -24.41 25.17
N ASP A 38 -6.15 -24.98 26.01
CA ASP A 38 -5.30 -24.25 26.94
C ASP A 38 -3.82 -24.66 26.80
N VAL A 39 -2.92 -23.73 27.08
CA VAL A 39 -1.48 -24.02 27.21
C VAL A 39 -1.00 -23.62 28.59
N THR A 40 -0.06 -24.38 29.16
CA THR A 40 0.55 -24.05 30.45
C THR A 40 1.91 -23.44 30.20
N LEU A 41 2.00 -22.13 30.39
CA LEU A 41 3.25 -21.38 30.28
C LEU A 41 4.07 -21.56 31.56
N ALA A 42 5.40 -21.54 31.45
CA ALA A 42 6.31 -21.59 32.60
C ALA A 42 6.09 -20.44 33.61
N GLY A 43 5.52 -19.31 33.14
CA GLY A 43 5.20 -18.15 33.96
C GLY A 43 6.41 -17.40 34.52
N TYR A 44 6.17 -16.21 35.07
CA TYR A 44 7.24 -15.41 35.67
C TYR A 44 7.55 -15.92 37.08
N GLY A 45 8.83 -16.20 37.37
CA GLY A 45 9.26 -16.71 38.69
C GLY A 45 9.09 -18.23 38.88
N GLY A 46 8.82 -18.98 37.81
CA GLY A 46 8.67 -20.45 37.87
C GLY A 46 7.28 -20.94 38.29
N GLU A 47 6.32 -20.03 38.40
CA GLU A 47 4.92 -20.34 38.70
C GLU A 47 4.14 -20.55 37.39
N PRO A 48 3.78 -21.81 37.04
CA PRO A 48 3.14 -22.09 35.77
C PRO A 48 1.77 -21.43 35.68
N ARG A 49 1.41 -20.93 34.50
CA ARG A 49 0.10 -20.31 34.25
C ARG A 49 -0.56 -20.93 33.05
N LYS A 50 -1.79 -21.41 33.26
CA LYS A 50 -2.68 -21.82 32.18
C LYS A 50 -3.24 -20.60 31.48
N VAL A 51 -3.21 -20.62 30.16
CA VAL A 51 -3.77 -19.57 29.32
C VAL A 51 -4.60 -20.16 28.19
N CYS A 52 -5.74 -19.52 27.91
CA CYS A 52 -6.61 -19.77 26.77
C CYS A 52 -6.73 -18.47 25.95
N LEU A 53 -7.02 -18.57 24.65
CA LEU A 53 -7.33 -17.38 23.86
C LEU A 53 -8.82 -17.00 24.00
N PRO A 54 -9.14 -15.75 24.33
CA PRO A 54 -10.52 -15.29 24.33
C PRO A 54 -11.14 -15.43 22.93
N ARG A 55 -12.37 -15.95 22.83
CA ARG A 55 -13.05 -16.12 21.54
C ARG A 55 -13.26 -14.79 20.80
N ASN A 56 -13.40 -13.69 21.54
CA ASN A 56 -13.55 -12.35 21.00
C ASN A 56 -12.22 -11.68 20.58
N LEU A 57 -11.07 -12.35 20.71
CA LEU A 57 -9.77 -11.82 20.28
C LEU A 57 -9.49 -12.16 18.81
N TYR A 58 -9.34 -11.13 17.97
CA TYR A 58 -8.97 -11.23 16.57
C TYR A 58 -7.55 -10.71 16.36
N LEU A 59 -6.75 -11.44 15.60
CA LEU A 59 -5.42 -10.99 15.18
C LEU A 59 -5.52 -10.57 13.71
N VAL A 60 -5.15 -9.33 13.44
CA VAL A 60 -4.98 -8.80 12.10
C VAL A 60 -3.52 -8.44 11.99
N GLY A 61 -2.85 -8.81 10.90
CA GLY A 61 -1.55 -8.23 10.67
C GLY A 61 -1.27 -7.95 9.21
N THR A 62 -0.28 -7.10 9.03
CA THR A 62 0.17 -6.63 7.74
C THR A 62 1.52 -7.28 7.45
N MET A 63 1.79 -7.47 6.16
CA MET A 63 3.04 -8.05 5.71
C MET A 63 3.43 -7.42 4.39
N ASN A 64 4.61 -6.81 4.34
CA ASN A 64 5.23 -6.46 3.08
C ASN A 64 5.87 -7.69 2.41
N LEU A 65 5.41 -8.04 1.21
CA LEU A 65 5.86 -9.24 0.48
C LEU A 65 7.20 -9.04 -0.25
N ILE A 66 7.65 -7.80 -0.44
CA ILE A 66 8.87 -7.47 -1.18
C ILE A 66 10.11 -7.42 -0.27
N ASP A 67 9.91 -7.21 1.04
CA ASP A 67 11.01 -7.08 1.98
C ASP A 67 11.77 -8.41 2.06
N GLN A 68 12.99 -8.47 1.51
CA GLN A 68 13.82 -9.69 1.50
C GLN A 68 14.55 -9.91 2.84
N SER A 69 14.39 -9.01 3.80
CA SER A 69 15.04 -9.08 5.13
C SER A 69 14.37 -10.06 6.11
N LEU A 70 13.40 -10.83 5.63
CA LEU A 70 12.49 -11.60 6.47
C LEU A 70 12.94 -13.05 6.56
N GLU A 71 12.89 -13.60 7.77
CA GLU A 71 12.86 -15.04 7.94
C GLU A 71 11.69 -15.60 7.10
N ASN A 72 11.93 -16.69 6.37
CA ASN A 72 10.91 -17.35 5.54
C ASN A 72 9.62 -17.45 6.36
N VAL A 73 8.52 -16.84 5.90
CA VAL A 73 7.21 -16.96 6.56
C VAL A 73 6.96 -18.43 6.78
N ASP A 74 6.99 -18.83 8.06
CA ASP A 74 6.89 -20.22 8.43
C ASP A 74 5.60 -20.78 7.84
N PHE A 75 5.68 -21.99 7.28
CA PHE A 75 4.51 -22.76 6.87
C PHE A 75 3.43 -22.80 7.98
N ALA A 76 3.86 -22.71 9.24
CA ALA A 76 2.98 -22.61 10.39
C ALA A 76 2.10 -21.34 10.40
N LEU A 77 2.60 -20.18 9.97
CA LEU A 77 1.80 -18.94 9.84
C LEU A 77 0.78 -19.07 8.71
N ARG A 78 1.18 -19.66 7.59
CA ARG A 78 0.29 -19.85 6.43
C ARG A 78 -0.96 -20.68 6.77
N ARG A 79 -0.84 -21.63 7.70
CA ARG A 79 -1.96 -22.47 8.16
C ARG A 79 -2.90 -21.78 9.17
N ARG A 80 -2.41 -20.76 9.89
CA ARG A 80 -3.12 -20.13 11.03
C ARG A 80 -3.79 -18.80 10.67
N PHE A 81 -3.35 -18.16 9.59
CA PHE A 81 -3.90 -16.89 9.12
C PHE A 81 -4.65 -17.06 7.80
N LEU A 82 -5.72 -16.28 7.65
CA LEU A 82 -6.35 -16.03 6.35
C LEU A 82 -5.56 -14.93 5.62
N TRP A 83 -5.18 -15.21 4.37
CA TRP A 83 -4.36 -14.31 3.58
C TRP A 83 -5.21 -13.54 2.58
N PHE A 84 -5.06 -12.22 2.59
CA PHE A 84 -5.71 -11.33 1.65
C PHE A 84 -4.64 -10.48 0.98
N PHE A 85 -4.42 -10.67 -0.31
CA PHE A 85 -3.58 -9.77 -1.08
C PHE A 85 -4.26 -8.40 -1.19
N LYS A 86 -3.51 -7.33 -0.91
CA LYS A 86 -3.97 -5.94 -0.98
C LYS A 86 -3.07 -5.13 -1.90
N GLY A 87 -3.32 -5.28 -3.20
CA GLY A 87 -2.69 -4.49 -4.26
C GLY A 87 -3.40 -3.15 -4.51
N PHE A 88 -3.13 -2.56 -5.67
CA PHE A 88 -3.76 -1.30 -6.06
C PHE A 88 -5.26 -1.48 -6.35
N SER A 89 -6.07 -0.55 -5.84
CA SER A 89 -7.50 -0.44 -6.10
C SER A 89 -7.81 0.97 -6.57
N GLY A 90 -8.50 1.08 -7.71
CA GLY A 90 -8.94 2.38 -8.25
C GLY A 90 -9.90 3.10 -7.31
N ASP A 91 -10.80 2.35 -6.66
CA ASP A 91 -11.77 2.90 -5.71
C ASP A 91 -11.09 3.44 -4.46
N ASP A 92 -10.15 2.68 -3.88
CA ASP A 92 -9.38 3.12 -2.71
C ASP A 92 -8.52 4.34 -3.06
N PHE A 93 -7.90 4.33 -4.24
CA PHE A 93 -7.15 5.47 -4.76
C PHE A 93 -8.02 6.73 -4.84
N MET A 94 -9.21 6.64 -5.44
CA MET A 94 -10.13 7.77 -5.56
C MET A 94 -10.61 8.26 -4.19
N MET A 95 -10.95 7.35 -3.28
CA MET A 95 -11.35 7.68 -1.91
C MET A 95 -10.24 8.43 -1.18
N VAL A 96 -9.00 7.93 -1.22
CA VAL A 96 -7.86 8.53 -0.53
C VAL A 96 -7.49 9.88 -1.16
N CYS A 97 -7.50 9.99 -2.49
CA CYS A 97 -7.26 11.25 -3.18
C CYS A 97 -8.30 12.32 -2.79
N ARG A 98 -9.59 11.97 -2.77
CA ARG A 98 -10.67 12.88 -2.34
C ARG A 98 -10.48 13.32 -0.89
N HIS A 99 -10.15 12.38 0.00
CA HIS A 99 -9.89 12.71 1.40
C HIS A 99 -8.71 13.68 1.52
N ARG A 100 -7.55 13.34 0.95
CA ARG A 100 -6.34 14.18 0.97
C ARG A 100 -6.55 15.55 0.32
N TRP A 101 -7.35 15.63 -0.74
CA TRP A 101 -7.69 16.90 -1.39
C TRP A 101 -8.34 17.88 -0.41
N ASN A 102 -9.23 17.36 0.45
CA ASN A 102 -10.01 18.15 1.39
C ASN A 102 -9.32 18.36 2.75
N THR A 103 -8.44 17.45 3.18
CA THR A 103 -7.79 17.51 4.50
C THR A 103 -6.35 18.02 4.47
N SER A 104 -5.75 18.18 3.30
CA SER A 104 -4.40 18.70 3.15
C SER A 104 -4.26 20.12 3.74
N PRO A 105 -3.11 20.48 4.35
CA PRO A 105 -2.83 21.85 4.81
C PRO A 105 -2.95 22.91 3.70
N LEU A 106 -2.82 22.52 2.43
CA LEU A 106 -2.95 23.40 1.28
C LEU A 106 -4.40 23.56 0.79
N ALA A 107 -5.32 22.69 1.23
CA ALA A 107 -6.71 22.66 0.75
C ALA A 107 -7.41 24.03 0.91
N ASN A 108 -7.26 24.65 2.09
CA ASN A 108 -7.88 25.95 2.39
C ASN A 108 -7.30 27.11 1.57
N LYS A 109 -6.15 26.93 0.91
CA LYS A 109 -5.49 27.96 0.10
C LYS A 109 -5.88 27.86 -1.38
N ILE A 110 -6.60 26.81 -1.77
CA ILE A 110 -6.90 26.51 -3.17
C ILE A 110 -8.39 26.73 -3.41
N ASN A 111 -8.71 27.61 -4.34
CA ASN A 111 -10.09 27.84 -4.77
C ASN A 111 -10.49 26.88 -5.91
N LYS A 112 -10.43 25.57 -5.64
CA LYS A 112 -10.86 24.52 -6.57
C LYS A 112 -11.36 23.29 -5.82
N ALA A 113 -12.63 22.96 -6.02
CA ALA A 113 -13.28 21.78 -5.43
C ALA A 113 -12.84 20.48 -6.10
N TRP A 114 -12.92 19.36 -5.37
CA TRP A 114 -12.54 18.02 -5.86
C TRP A 114 -13.28 17.64 -7.14
N GLU A 115 -14.58 17.96 -7.21
CA GLU A 115 -15.46 17.64 -8.33
C GLU A 115 -14.97 18.24 -9.66
N ARG A 116 -14.11 19.27 -9.61
CA ARG A 116 -13.50 19.89 -10.80
C ARG A 116 -12.27 19.14 -11.30
N VAL A 117 -11.66 18.27 -10.49
CA VAL A 117 -10.43 17.53 -10.82
C VAL A 117 -10.62 16.01 -10.82
N GLU A 118 -11.74 15.52 -10.26
CA GLU A 118 -12.07 14.11 -10.11
C GLU A 118 -11.94 13.30 -11.41
N ALA A 119 -12.40 13.85 -12.53
CA ALA A 119 -12.29 13.18 -13.83
C ALA A 119 -10.82 12.95 -14.25
N GLU A 120 -9.93 13.91 -13.98
CA GLU A 120 -8.50 13.75 -14.27
C GLU A 120 -7.86 12.74 -13.31
N PHE A 121 -8.27 12.70 -12.04
CA PHE A 121 -7.80 11.66 -11.10
C PHE A 121 -8.30 10.27 -11.50
N THR A 122 -9.50 10.14 -12.06
CA THR A 122 -10.00 8.86 -12.59
C THR A 122 -9.07 8.34 -13.69
N ILE A 123 -8.67 9.20 -14.63
CA ILE A 123 -7.69 8.86 -15.68
C ILE A 123 -6.34 8.46 -15.09
N LEU A 124 -5.87 9.15 -14.05
CA LEU A 124 -4.64 8.78 -13.36
C LEU A 124 -4.76 7.40 -12.69
N GLY A 125 -5.90 7.09 -12.09
CA GLY A 125 -6.20 5.77 -11.51
C GLY A 125 -6.18 4.66 -12.56
N GLU A 126 -6.78 4.89 -13.73
CA GLU A 126 -6.72 3.95 -14.86
C GLU A 126 -5.28 3.71 -15.33
N ARG A 127 -4.46 4.77 -15.42
CA ARG A 127 -3.04 4.64 -15.76
C ARG A 127 -2.26 3.90 -14.69
N ALA A 128 -2.56 4.14 -13.41
CA ALA A 128 -1.95 3.40 -12.30
C ALA A 128 -2.28 1.89 -12.38
N THR A 129 -3.52 1.53 -12.75
CA THR A 129 -3.88 0.13 -13.04
C THR A 129 -3.04 -0.44 -14.18
N LEU A 130 -2.86 0.29 -15.28
CA LEU A 130 -2.03 -0.16 -16.40
C LEU A 130 -0.55 -0.32 -16.03
N VAL A 131 -0.01 0.61 -15.23
CA VAL A 131 1.35 0.50 -14.68
C VAL A 131 1.49 -0.77 -13.85
N ASN A 132 0.53 -1.06 -12.97
CA ASN A 132 0.56 -2.29 -12.16
C ASN A 132 0.41 -3.57 -12.99
N LYS A 133 -0.34 -3.54 -14.10
CA LYS A 133 -0.35 -4.66 -15.07
C LYS A 133 1.00 -4.88 -15.75
N LEU A 134 1.76 -3.82 -16.03
CA LEU A 134 3.11 -3.95 -16.57
C LEU A 134 4.09 -4.54 -15.56
N ILE A 135 3.95 -4.17 -14.28
CA ILE A 135 4.76 -4.73 -13.19
C ILE A 135 4.46 -6.21 -13.00
N ASP A 136 3.18 -6.58 -12.99
CA ASP A 136 2.72 -7.96 -12.87
C ASP A 136 3.22 -8.85 -14.02
N ALA A 137 3.17 -8.34 -15.26
CA ALA A 137 3.66 -9.04 -16.43
C ALA A 137 5.19 -9.01 -16.62
N SER A 138 5.94 -8.35 -15.72
CA SER A 138 7.40 -8.25 -15.80
C SER A 138 8.07 -9.55 -15.36
N GLU A 139 9.05 -10.02 -16.13
CA GLU A 139 9.86 -11.19 -15.78
C GLU A 139 10.64 -11.01 -14.47
N HIS A 140 10.97 -9.76 -14.10
CA HIS A 140 11.83 -9.44 -12.96
C HIS A 140 11.09 -9.00 -11.70
N LEU A 141 9.77 -8.72 -11.77
CA LEU A 141 8.99 -8.16 -10.66
C LEU A 141 7.82 -9.08 -10.26
N GLY A 142 6.72 -9.07 -11.00
CA GLY A 142 5.50 -9.83 -10.68
C GLY A 142 4.53 -9.13 -9.72
N GLU A 143 3.43 -9.81 -9.37
CA GLU A 143 2.29 -9.25 -8.62
C GLU A 143 2.66 -8.60 -7.27
N ASN A 144 3.67 -9.15 -6.58
CA ASN A 144 4.07 -8.67 -5.26
C ASN A 144 4.69 -7.26 -5.29
N TYR A 145 5.15 -6.80 -6.46
CA TYR A 145 5.78 -5.50 -6.66
C TYR A 145 4.79 -4.41 -7.11
N GLN A 146 3.49 -4.70 -7.14
CA GLN A 146 2.48 -3.69 -7.45
C GLN A 146 2.64 -2.47 -6.55
N ILE A 147 2.64 -1.29 -7.17
CA ILE A 147 2.72 -0.02 -6.46
C ILE A 147 1.36 0.29 -5.83
N GLY A 148 1.36 0.45 -4.52
CA GLY A 148 0.17 0.83 -3.75
C GLY A 148 -0.36 2.23 -4.07
N HIS A 149 -1.63 2.46 -3.76
CA HIS A 149 -2.33 3.72 -4.04
C HIS A 149 -1.68 4.95 -3.35
N THR A 150 -1.02 4.77 -2.21
CA THR A 150 -0.35 5.83 -1.45
C THR A 150 0.65 6.62 -2.30
N TYR A 151 1.46 5.94 -3.13
CA TYR A 151 2.43 6.61 -4.00
C TYR A 151 1.74 7.44 -5.08
N PHE A 152 0.69 6.90 -5.73
CA PHE A 152 -0.08 7.66 -6.72
C PHE A 152 -0.83 8.84 -6.08
N CYS A 153 -1.26 8.71 -4.82
CA CYS A 153 -1.95 9.77 -4.09
C CYS A 153 -1.08 11.00 -3.81
N ASP A 154 0.25 10.91 -3.95
CA ASP A 154 1.15 12.07 -3.88
C ASP A 154 0.82 13.11 -4.98
N ALA A 155 0.15 12.68 -6.06
CA ALA A 155 -0.40 13.58 -7.08
C ALA A 155 -1.24 14.71 -6.48
N VAL A 156 -1.96 14.48 -5.38
CA VAL A 156 -2.74 15.53 -4.70
C VAL A 156 -1.82 16.67 -4.26
N ALA A 157 -0.72 16.36 -3.59
CA ALA A 157 0.22 17.36 -3.10
C ALA A 157 0.89 18.12 -4.27
N PHE A 158 1.26 17.41 -5.34
CA PHE A 158 1.84 18.03 -6.54
C PHE A 158 0.84 18.95 -7.25
N VAL A 159 -0.41 18.53 -7.41
CA VAL A 159 -1.46 19.37 -8.02
C VAL A 159 -1.74 20.60 -7.16
N GLN A 160 -1.84 20.43 -5.85
CA GLN A 160 -2.11 21.55 -4.94
C GLN A 160 -0.98 22.58 -4.97
N THR A 161 0.27 22.12 -4.92
CA THR A 161 1.45 22.98 -5.06
C THR A 161 1.47 23.70 -6.40
N TYR A 162 1.16 22.97 -7.48
CA TYR A 162 1.10 23.53 -8.83
C TYR A 162 0.02 24.62 -8.99
N LEU A 163 -1.14 24.44 -8.38
CA LEU A 163 -2.22 25.43 -8.36
C LEU A 163 -1.87 26.68 -7.57
N LEU A 164 -1.09 26.56 -6.49
CA LEU A 164 -0.63 27.70 -5.71
C LEU A 164 0.50 28.48 -6.39
N ALA A 165 1.38 27.79 -7.12
CA ALA A 165 2.49 28.40 -7.83
C ALA A 165 2.05 29.16 -9.10
N THR A 166 0.84 28.93 -9.59
CA THR A 166 0.34 29.57 -10.83
C THR A 166 -0.83 30.51 -10.56
N ASP A 167 -0.69 31.77 -10.97
CA ASP A 167 -1.68 32.85 -10.80
C ASP A 167 -2.99 32.64 -11.60
N LYS A 168 -3.12 31.55 -12.36
CA LYS A 168 -4.22 31.32 -13.29
C LYS A 168 -5.10 30.17 -12.85
N ARG A 169 -6.42 30.40 -12.91
CA ARG A 169 -7.47 29.36 -12.89
C ARG A 169 -7.26 28.42 -14.08
N ARG A 170 -6.42 27.39 -13.93
CA ARG A 170 -6.28 26.34 -14.94
C ARG A 170 -7.47 25.42 -14.87
N ASN A 171 -8.04 25.04 -16.01
CA ASN A 171 -9.09 24.01 -16.02
C ASN A 171 -8.49 22.61 -15.86
N GLN A 172 -7.27 22.41 -16.39
CA GLN A 172 -6.55 21.14 -16.36
C GLN A 172 -5.44 21.14 -15.31
N VAL A 173 -5.28 20.03 -14.58
CA VAL A 173 -4.34 19.92 -13.46
C VAL A 173 -3.38 18.74 -13.53
N LEU A 174 -3.73 17.67 -14.22
CA LEU A 174 -2.91 16.47 -14.39
C LEU A 174 -2.56 16.24 -15.87
N PHE A 175 -3.48 16.52 -16.80
CA PHE A 175 -3.30 16.24 -18.22
C PHE A 175 -3.69 17.43 -19.12
N ASP A 176 -2.98 17.62 -20.23
CA ASP A 176 -3.33 18.61 -21.26
C ASP A 176 -4.54 18.15 -22.11
N GLY A 177 -5.01 19.02 -23.02
CA GLY A 177 -6.12 18.71 -23.94
C GLY A 177 -5.88 17.55 -24.91
N ARG A 178 -4.65 17.03 -25.00
CA ARG A 178 -4.28 15.85 -25.80
C ARG A 178 -4.09 14.60 -24.93
N GLY A 179 -4.30 14.72 -23.62
CA GLY A 179 -4.11 13.63 -22.65
C GLY A 179 -2.66 13.45 -22.21
N ASN A 180 -1.73 14.35 -22.52
CA ASN A 180 -0.35 14.25 -22.04
C ASN A 180 -0.24 14.81 -20.62
N ALA A 181 0.54 14.14 -19.79
CA ALA A 181 0.87 14.56 -18.44
C ALA A 181 1.51 15.95 -18.43
N ILE A 182 0.97 16.82 -17.58
CA ILE A 182 1.58 18.10 -17.22
C ILE A 182 2.38 17.95 -15.91
N ASP A 183 2.85 19.07 -15.39
CA ASP A 183 3.88 19.12 -14.34
C ASP A 183 3.58 18.28 -13.09
N PRO A 184 2.35 18.21 -12.55
CA PRO A 184 2.08 17.39 -11.36
C PRO A 184 2.28 15.89 -11.57
N VAL A 185 1.88 15.34 -12.72
CA VAL A 185 2.06 13.92 -13.03
C VAL A 185 3.54 13.63 -13.35
N ARG A 186 4.25 14.57 -13.98
CA ARG A 186 5.70 14.46 -14.21
C ARG A 186 6.48 14.49 -12.89
N SER A 187 6.04 15.31 -11.94
CA SER A 187 6.58 15.36 -10.59
C SER A 187 6.30 14.07 -9.82
N LEU A 188 5.07 13.54 -9.90
CA LEU A 188 4.73 12.22 -9.36
C LEU A 188 5.68 11.13 -9.88
N TRP A 189 5.91 11.07 -11.20
CA TRP A 189 6.85 10.13 -11.79
C TRP A 189 8.26 10.31 -11.22
N ARG A 190 8.80 11.52 -11.31
CA ARG A 190 10.20 11.81 -10.97
C ARG A 190 10.51 11.60 -9.49
N PHE A 191 9.58 11.97 -8.60
CA PHE A 191 9.85 12.04 -7.17
C PHE A 191 9.27 10.87 -6.37
N SER A 192 8.18 10.23 -6.83
CA SER A 192 7.55 9.12 -6.10
C SER A 192 7.78 7.77 -6.80
N LEU A 193 7.44 7.65 -8.09
CA LEU A 193 7.36 6.34 -8.75
C LEU A 193 8.70 5.85 -9.33
N GLN A 194 9.43 6.71 -10.03
CA GLN A 194 10.69 6.34 -10.67
C GLN A 194 11.76 5.91 -9.66
N PRO A 195 11.97 6.61 -8.52
CA PRO A 195 12.95 6.17 -7.52
C PRO A 195 12.60 4.80 -6.92
N LEU A 196 11.31 4.56 -6.64
CA LEU A 196 10.82 3.28 -6.12
C LEU A 196 11.07 2.14 -7.10
N LEU A 197 10.70 2.31 -8.36
CA LEU A 197 10.90 1.29 -9.40
C LEU A 197 12.39 1.03 -9.66
N LYS A 198 13.24 2.05 -9.59
CA LYS A 198 14.70 1.86 -9.66
C LYS A 198 15.22 1.00 -8.52
N GLN A 199 14.68 1.16 -7.31
CA GLN A 199 15.04 0.32 -6.17
C GLN A 199 14.58 -1.13 -6.39
N TYR A 200 13.37 -1.34 -6.91
CA TYR A 200 12.89 -2.68 -7.25
C TYR A 200 13.73 -3.38 -8.32
N LEU A 201 14.28 -2.61 -9.27
CA LEU A 201 15.09 -3.12 -10.38
C LEU A 201 16.60 -3.08 -10.10
N ALA A 202 17.03 -2.88 -8.86
CA ALA A 202 18.45 -2.67 -8.52
C ALA A 202 19.39 -3.84 -8.89
N GLY A 203 18.84 -5.04 -9.11
CA GLY A 203 19.58 -6.24 -9.56
C GLY A 203 19.41 -6.61 -11.04
N VAL A 204 18.63 -5.85 -11.80
CA VAL A 204 18.34 -6.11 -13.22
C VAL A 204 19.38 -5.44 -14.12
N ASP A 205 19.61 -5.98 -15.31
CA ASP A 205 20.48 -5.34 -16.31
C ASP A 205 20.07 -3.88 -16.57
N SER A 206 21.05 -3.00 -16.74
CA SER A 206 20.83 -1.56 -16.86
C SER A 206 20.01 -1.18 -18.12
N ALA A 207 20.23 -1.88 -19.24
CA ALA A 207 19.47 -1.63 -20.47
C ALA A 207 18.03 -2.09 -20.33
N GLU A 208 17.80 -3.27 -19.74
CA GLU A 208 16.46 -3.82 -19.48
C GLU A 208 15.69 -2.96 -18.48
N SER A 209 16.32 -2.59 -17.36
CA SER A 209 15.75 -1.70 -16.34
C SER A 209 15.35 -0.35 -16.94
N LYS A 210 16.22 0.24 -17.77
CA LYS A 210 15.92 1.49 -18.47
C LYS A 210 14.75 1.34 -19.45
N ALA A 211 14.72 0.25 -20.23
CA ALA A 211 13.64 -0.02 -21.18
C ALA A 211 12.29 -0.18 -20.46
N PHE A 212 12.26 -0.92 -19.35
CA PHE A 212 11.08 -1.09 -18.53
C PHE A 212 10.60 0.25 -17.94
N LEU A 213 11.50 1.04 -17.35
CA LEU A 213 11.16 2.36 -16.82
C LEU A 213 10.60 3.30 -17.89
N THR A 214 11.17 3.30 -19.10
CA THR A 214 10.63 4.08 -20.23
C THR A 214 9.23 3.62 -20.64
N LYS A 215 8.96 2.31 -20.61
CA LYS A 215 7.62 1.77 -20.90
C LYS A 215 6.60 2.25 -19.87
N VAL A 216 6.93 2.13 -18.58
CA VAL A 216 6.07 2.58 -17.47
C VAL A 216 5.85 4.10 -17.54
N GLU A 217 6.89 4.87 -17.80
CA GLU A 217 6.81 6.33 -17.98
C GLU A 217 5.86 6.69 -19.13
N GLY A 218 5.95 5.99 -20.27
CA GLY A 218 5.06 6.21 -21.41
C GLY A 218 3.59 5.96 -21.05
N VAL A 219 3.28 4.85 -20.38
CA VAL A 219 1.91 4.56 -19.92
C VAL A 219 1.38 5.66 -19.00
N LEU A 220 2.19 6.08 -18.02
CA LEU A 220 1.79 7.08 -17.05
C LEU A 220 1.66 8.48 -17.67
N LEU A 221 2.61 8.89 -18.52
CA LEU A 221 2.69 10.26 -19.02
C LEU A 221 1.85 10.50 -20.28
N SER A 222 1.78 9.56 -21.23
CA SER A 222 1.02 9.76 -22.48
C SER A 222 -0.21 8.86 -22.62
N GLY A 223 -0.43 7.91 -21.70
CA GLY A 223 -1.49 6.92 -21.85
C GLY A 223 -1.21 5.96 -23.01
N ALA A 224 0.07 5.75 -23.35
CA ALA A 224 0.47 4.74 -24.32
C ALA A 224 -0.13 3.37 -23.93
N LYS A 225 -0.58 2.59 -24.92
CA LYS A 225 -1.07 1.24 -24.64
C LYS A 225 0.09 0.38 -24.10
N ALA A 226 -0.19 -0.30 -22.98
CA ALA A 226 0.70 -1.23 -22.30
C ALA A 226 1.12 -2.41 -23.19
#